data_AF-A0A1G3HE61-F1
#
_entry.id   AF-A0A1G3HE61-F1
#
_cell.length_a   1.000
_cell.length_b   1.000
_cell.length_c   1.000
_cell.angle_alpha   90.00
_cell.angle_beta   90.00
_cell.angle_gamma   90.00
#
_symmetry.space_group_name_H-M   'P 1'
#
loop_
_entity.id
_entity.type
_entity.pdbx_description
1 polymer ?
#
loop_
_entity_poly.entity_id
_entity_poly.type
_entity_poly.pdbx_seq_one_letter_code
_entity_poly.pdbx_strand_id
1 'polypeptide(L)'
;MRVMSVRVRSIVCAALALAGARTAFAQPVVAGSTAFCLFEVPADDNGKRRWINLGIVQYVEATRTEVKISYGGGAFGSGYDAKIPVPSMEEALTVIEKIRKTAASCR
;
A
#
# COMPACT_ATOMS: atom_id res chain seq x y z
N MET A 1 36.62 17.93 62.28
CA MET A 1 35.80 18.55 61.21
C MET A 1 35.27 17.45 60.32
N ARG A 2 33.94 17.37 60.16
CA ARG A 2 33.23 16.28 59.45
C ARG A 2 33.21 16.52 57.94
N VAL A 3 33.41 15.42 57.21
CA VAL A 3 33.25 15.28 55.76
C VAL A 3 31.80 15.60 55.37
N MET A 4 31.59 16.45 54.35
CA MET A 4 30.28 16.66 53.72
C MET A 4 30.29 16.19 52.27
N SER A 5 29.27 15.40 51.98
CA SER A 5 29.06 14.49 50.86
C SER A 5 28.91 15.19 49.50
N VAL A 6 29.66 14.74 48.49
CA VAL A 6 29.41 15.09 47.07
C VAL A 6 28.32 14.16 46.54
N ARG A 7 27.09 14.67 46.41
CA ARG A 7 26.03 14.02 45.61
C ARG A 7 25.96 14.69 44.24
N VAL A 8 26.73 14.17 43.28
CA VAL A 8 26.61 14.53 41.86
C VAL A 8 26.51 13.24 41.05
N ARG A 9 25.37 12.56 41.15
CA ARG A 9 25.05 11.37 40.34
C ARG A 9 23.55 11.37 40.00
N SER A 10 23.06 12.33 39.22
CA SER A 10 21.68 12.25 38.71
C SER A 10 21.38 12.96 37.38
N ILE A 11 22.34 13.62 36.70
CA ILE A 11 22.00 14.46 35.53
C ILE A 11 22.33 13.80 34.17
N VAL A 12 22.86 12.57 34.14
CA VAL A 12 23.28 11.95 32.86
C VAL A 12 22.18 11.14 32.16
N CYS A 13 21.09 10.74 32.85
CA CYS A 13 20.05 9.92 32.23
C CYS A 13 19.01 10.67 31.37
N ALA A 14 18.95 12.00 31.42
CA ALA A 14 17.92 12.75 30.68
C ALA A 14 18.30 13.08 29.22
N ALA A 15 19.57 12.98 28.84
CA ALA A 15 20.04 13.45 27.54
C ALA A 15 19.87 12.43 26.39
N LEU A 16 19.73 11.13 26.67
CA LEU A 16 19.63 10.10 25.62
C LEU A 16 18.21 9.80 25.12
N ALA A 17 17.16 10.31 25.79
CA ALA A 17 15.78 10.04 25.39
C ALA A 17 15.29 10.92 24.21
N LEU A 18 16.01 11.99 23.87
CA LEU A 18 15.60 12.97 22.86
C LEU A 18 16.12 12.68 21.44
N ALA A 19 17.00 11.69 21.26
CA ALA A 19 17.58 11.38 19.95
C ALA A 19 16.77 10.37 19.10
N GLY A 20 15.67 9.83 19.64
CA GLY A 20 14.89 8.75 19.00
C GLY A 20 13.63 9.19 18.24
N ALA A 21 13.25 10.46 18.30
CA ALA A 21 12.10 10.96 17.57
C ALA A 21 12.45 11.11 16.08
N ARG A 22 12.49 9.98 15.35
CA ARG A 22 12.33 10.01 13.90
C ARG A 22 10.96 10.62 13.65
N THR A 23 10.94 11.88 13.25
CA THR A 23 9.77 12.49 12.64
C THR A 23 9.37 11.61 11.47
N ALA A 24 8.30 10.84 11.66
CA ALA A 24 7.60 10.21 10.56
C ALA A 24 7.03 11.36 9.72
N PHE A 25 7.77 11.75 8.68
CA PHE A 25 7.20 12.61 7.65
C PHE A 25 6.07 11.81 7.03
N ALA A 26 4.83 12.22 7.29
CA ALA A 26 3.70 11.79 6.47
C ALA A 26 4.08 12.12 5.03
N GLN A 27 4.12 11.11 4.16
CA GLN A 27 4.33 11.35 2.74
C GLN A 27 3.23 12.34 2.28
N PRO A 28 3.58 13.36 1.48
CA PRO A 28 2.58 14.29 0.97
C PRO A 28 1.47 13.47 0.33
N VAL A 29 0.24 13.68 0.78
CA VAL A 29 -0.95 13.13 0.12
C VAL A 29 -1.00 13.82 -1.24
N VAL A 30 -0.40 13.18 -2.25
CA VAL A 30 -0.66 13.52 -3.64
C VAL A 30 -2.16 13.30 -3.79
N ALA A 31 -2.90 14.38 -4.07
CA ALA A 31 -4.33 14.27 -4.32
C ALA A 31 -4.54 13.16 -5.37
N GLY A 32 -5.21 12.08 -4.95
CA GLY A 32 -5.46 10.93 -5.81
C GLY A 32 -6.11 11.41 -7.10
N SER A 33 -5.51 11.03 -8.22
CA SER A 33 -5.96 11.43 -9.56
C SER A 33 -7.48 11.27 -9.64
N THR A 34 -8.18 12.36 -9.98
CA THR A 34 -9.63 12.33 -10.28
C THR A 34 -9.90 11.70 -11.65
N ALA A 35 -8.84 11.37 -12.41
CA ALA A 35 -8.93 10.70 -13.69
C ALA A 35 -9.17 9.19 -13.50
N PHE A 36 -10.01 8.62 -14.36
CA PHE A 36 -10.16 7.17 -14.45
C PHE A 36 -8.81 6.52 -14.77
N CYS A 37 -8.23 5.81 -13.81
CA CYS A 37 -7.03 5.00 -14.03
C CYS A 37 -7.45 3.58 -14.43
N LEU A 38 -7.71 3.38 -15.71
CA LEU A 38 -8.26 2.12 -16.21
C LEU A 38 -7.19 1.03 -16.34
N PHE A 39 -7.40 -0.07 -15.63
CA PHE A 39 -6.67 -1.32 -15.84
C PHE A 39 -7.57 -2.34 -16.51
N GLU A 40 -7.13 -2.87 -17.64
CA GLU A 40 -7.86 -3.91 -18.35
C GLU A 40 -7.66 -5.29 -17.71
N VAL A 41 -8.77 -5.92 -17.34
CA VAL A 41 -8.82 -7.32 -16.94
C VAL A 41 -8.87 -8.18 -18.20
N PRO A 42 -8.16 -9.33 -18.26
CA PRO A 42 -8.29 -10.27 -19.36
C PRO A 42 -9.77 -10.57 -19.69
N ALA A 43 -10.06 -10.69 -20.99
CA ALA A 43 -11.40 -10.99 -21.46
C ALA A 43 -11.88 -12.33 -20.89
N ASP A 44 -13.17 -12.43 -20.61
CA ASP A 44 -13.76 -13.73 -20.28
C ASP A 44 -13.93 -14.61 -21.53
N ASP A 45 -14.37 -15.85 -21.33
CA ASP A 45 -14.56 -16.83 -22.42
C ASP A 45 -15.57 -16.37 -23.48
N ASN A 46 -16.41 -15.38 -23.17
CA ASN A 46 -17.35 -14.76 -24.11
C ASN A 46 -16.77 -13.53 -24.83
N GLY A 47 -15.48 -13.25 -24.64
CA GLY A 47 -14.79 -12.08 -25.20
C GLY A 47 -15.16 -10.76 -24.51
N LYS A 48 -15.85 -10.79 -23.36
CA LYS A 48 -16.22 -9.57 -22.64
C LYS A 48 -14.98 -8.94 -22.02
N ARG A 49 -14.66 -7.74 -22.48
CA ARG A 49 -13.57 -6.92 -21.93
C ARG A 49 -14.10 -6.04 -20.79
N ARG A 50 -13.32 -5.94 -19.72
CA ARG A 50 -13.67 -5.14 -18.54
C ARG A 50 -12.47 -4.32 -18.09
N TRP A 51 -12.74 -3.11 -17.64
CA TRP A 51 -11.73 -2.22 -17.07
C TRP A 51 -12.10 -1.91 -15.63
N ILE A 52 -11.11 -1.96 -14.74
CA ILE A 52 -11.23 -1.56 -13.34
C ILE A 52 -10.57 -0.20 -13.19
N ASN A 53 -11.25 0.73 -12.53
CA ASN A 53 -10.61 1.97 -12.10
C ASN A 53 -9.71 1.69 -10.89
N LEU A 54 -8.40 1.75 -11.07
CA LEU A 54 -7.42 1.50 -10.01
C LEU A 54 -7.53 2.52 -8.86
N GLY A 55 -8.12 3.70 -9.09
CA GLY A 55 -8.33 4.71 -8.05
C GLY A 55 -9.28 4.30 -6.92
N ILE A 56 -10.07 3.24 -7.11
CA ILE A 56 -11.00 2.70 -6.10
C ILE A 56 -10.64 1.27 -5.65
N VAL A 57 -9.44 0.80 -6.01
CA VAL A 57 -8.92 -0.50 -5.56
C VAL A 57 -8.47 -0.37 -4.11
N GLN A 58 -8.96 -1.27 -3.26
CA GLN A 58 -8.60 -1.31 -1.84
C GLN A 58 -7.38 -2.19 -1.61
N TYR A 59 -7.33 -3.36 -2.26
CA TYR A 59 -6.20 -4.26 -2.19
C TYR A 59 -6.17 -5.21 -3.39
N VAL A 60 -4.99 -5.83 -3.59
CA VAL A 60 -4.74 -6.86 -4.59
C VAL A 60 -4.07 -8.05 -3.90
N GLU A 61 -4.61 -9.24 -4.10
CA GLU A 61 -4.07 -10.49 -3.58
C GLU A 61 -3.51 -11.34 -4.73
N ALA A 62 -2.34 -11.93 -4.53
CA ALA A 62 -1.72 -12.84 -5.48
C ALA A 62 -1.54 -14.21 -4.83
N THR A 63 -1.98 -15.25 -5.54
CA THR A 63 -1.82 -16.65 -5.17
C THR A 63 -1.11 -17.39 -6.30
N ARG A 64 -0.89 -18.70 -6.14
CA ARG A 64 -0.31 -19.53 -7.21
C ARG A 64 -1.27 -19.78 -8.39
N THR A 65 -2.56 -19.46 -8.22
CA THR A 65 -3.63 -19.81 -9.17
C THR A 65 -4.43 -18.61 -9.66
N GLU A 66 -4.43 -17.51 -8.90
CA GLU A 66 -5.17 -16.30 -9.26
C GLU A 66 -4.53 -15.03 -8.70
N VAL A 67 -4.78 -13.92 -9.40
CA VAL A 67 -4.66 -12.55 -8.88
C VAL A 67 -6.07 -11.99 -8.70
N LYS A 68 -6.40 -11.60 -7.47
CA LYS A 68 -7.69 -10.99 -7.10
C LYS A 68 -7.52 -9.50 -6.87
N ILE A 69 -8.38 -8.69 -7.48
CA ILE A 69 -8.44 -7.24 -7.32
C ILE A 69 -9.75 -6.88 -6.64
N SER A 70 -9.69 -6.31 -5.43
CA SER A 70 -10.85 -5.91 -4.65
C SER A 70 -11.03 -4.39 -4.66
N TYR A 71 -12.21 -3.91 -5.07
CA TYR A 71 -12.46 -2.49 -5.31
C TYR A 71 -13.88 -2.06 -4.90
N GLY A 72 -14.08 -0.76 -4.70
CA GLY A 72 -15.41 -0.16 -4.50
C GLY A 72 -16.13 -0.53 -3.19
N GLY A 73 -15.40 -0.95 -2.15
CA GLY A 73 -15.94 -1.21 -0.81
C GLY A 73 -15.85 0.01 0.12
N GLY A 74 -16.41 -0.12 1.32
CA GLY A 74 -16.42 0.95 2.32
C GLY A 74 -17.35 2.10 1.91
N ALA A 75 -16.80 3.31 1.79
CA ALA A 75 -17.58 4.49 1.37
C ALA A 75 -18.17 4.39 -0.05
N PHE A 76 -17.71 3.43 -0.86
CA PHE A 76 -18.17 3.20 -2.24
C PHE A 76 -19.22 2.07 -2.36
N GLY A 77 -19.61 1.41 -1.26
CA GLY A 77 -20.67 0.40 -1.25
C GLY A 77 -20.20 -1.02 -0.87
N SER A 78 -20.85 -2.04 -1.46
CA SER A 78 -20.69 -3.46 -1.09
C SER A 78 -19.34 -4.08 -1.47
N GLY A 79 -18.53 -3.39 -2.27
CA GLY A 79 -17.31 -3.95 -2.84
C GLY A 79 -17.56 -4.94 -3.98
N TYR A 80 -16.54 -5.09 -4.82
CA TYR A 80 -16.52 -6.00 -5.96
C TYR A 80 -15.13 -6.63 -6.08
N ASP A 81 -15.10 -7.82 -6.67
CA ASP A 81 -13.87 -8.54 -6.96
C ASP A 81 -13.74 -8.80 -8.47
N ALA A 82 -12.52 -8.69 -8.98
CA ALA A 82 -12.13 -9.26 -10.25
C ALA A 82 -11.03 -10.29 -10.04
N LYS A 83 -11.13 -11.43 -10.73
CA LYS A 83 -10.18 -12.54 -10.63
C LYS A 83 -9.51 -12.76 -11.98
N ILE A 84 -8.18 -12.87 -11.95
CA ILE A 84 -7.35 -13.17 -13.11
C ILE A 84 -6.70 -14.53 -12.84
N PRO A 85 -7.11 -15.60 -13.53
CA PRO A 85 -6.47 -16.90 -13.37
C PRO A 85 -5.03 -16.83 -13.89
N VAL A 86 -4.10 -17.44 -13.15
CA VAL A 86 -2.67 -17.52 -13.52
C VAL A 86 -2.16 -18.94 -13.25
N PRO A 87 -1.21 -19.46 -14.06
CA PRO A 87 -0.70 -20.82 -13.89
C PRO A 87 0.38 -20.95 -12.81
N SER A 88 0.94 -19.83 -12.33
CA SER A 88 2.04 -19.81 -11.38
C SER A 88 2.09 -18.50 -10.59
N MET A 89 2.87 -18.50 -9.50
CA MET A 89 3.17 -17.28 -8.75
C MET A 89 4.02 -16.28 -9.55
N GLU A 90 4.87 -16.77 -10.45
CA GLU A 90 5.67 -15.89 -11.33
C GLU A 90 4.78 -15.08 -12.29
N GLU A 91 3.77 -15.75 -12.87
CA GLU A 91 2.75 -15.07 -13.68
C GLU A 91 1.90 -14.11 -12.83
N ALA A 92 1.56 -14.50 -11.60
CA ALA A 92 0.89 -13.60 -10.66
C ALA A 92 1.70 -12.31 -10.44
N LEU A 93 3.02 -12.42 -10.19
CA LEU A 93 3.90 -11.28 -10.01
C LEU A 93 4.03 -10.42 -11.28
N THR A 94 3.99 -11.04 -12.45
CA THR A 94 3.97 -10.31 -13.74
C THR A 94 2.69 -9.47 -13.88
N VAL A 95 1.53 -10.01 -13.49
CA VAL A 95 0.27 -9.26 -13.43
C VAL A 95 0.36 -8.11 -12.42
N ILE A 96 0.91 -8.34 -11.22
CA ILE A 96 1.12 -7.30 -10.21
C ILE A 96 1.99 -6.17 -10.77
N GLU A 97 3.09 -6.50 -11.46
CA GLU A 97 3.98 -5.50 -12.03
C GLU A 97 3.29 -4.70 -13.15
N LYS A 98 2.44 -5.34 -13.95
CA LYS A 98 1.60 -4.64 -14.94
C LYS A 98 0.63 -3.65 -14.28
N ILE A 99 -0.02 -4.04 -13.17
CA ILE A 99 -0.90 -3.15 -12.40
C ILE A 99 -0.11 -1.95 -11.87
N ARG A 100 1.07 -2.20 -11.27
CA ARG A 100 1.95 -1.14 -10.74
C ARG A 100 2.38 -0.16 -11.83
N LYS A 101 2.81 -0.68 -12.99
CA LYS A 101 3.19 0.15 -14.14
C LYS A 101 2.03 1.00 -14.64
N THR A 102 0.83 0.43 -14.69
CA THR A 102 -0.39 1.15 -15.08
C THR A 102 -0.69 2.27 -14.09
N ALA A 103 -0.71 1.98 -12.79
CA ALA A 103 -0.92 2.97 -11.74
C ALA A 103 0.11 4.11 -11.80
N ALA A 104 1.40 3.79 -12.02
CA ALA A 104 2.46 4.80 -12.14
C ALA A 104 2.34 5.71 -13.38
N SER A 105 1.57 5.28 -14.39
CA SER A 105 1.27 6.07 -15.59
C SER A 105 0.04 6.96 -15.43
N CYS A 106 -0.83 6.66 -14.48
CA CYS A 106 -2.00 7.48 -14.13
C CYS A 106 -1.58 8.62 -13.19
N ARG A 107 -1.10 9.72 -13.76
CA ARG A 107 -0.78 10.96 -13.03
C ARG A 107 -1.85 11.99 -13.32
#